data_AF-A0AAW1V935-F1
#
_entry.id   AF-A0AAW1V935-F1
#
_cell.length_a   1.000
_cell.length_b   1.000
_cell.length_c   1.000
_cell.angle_alpha   90.00
_cell.angle_beta   90.00
_cell.angle_gamma   90.00
#
_symmetry.space_group_name_H-M   'P 1'
#
loop_
_entity.id
_entity.type
_entity.pdbx_description
1 polymer ?
#
loop_
_entity_poly.entity_id
_entity_poly.type
_entity_poly.pdbx_seq_one_letter_code
_entity_poly.pdbx_strand_id
1 'polypeptide(L)' 'RFGRVIVTSKDGDKNMLRAEIWKELRLLDGLIQNMTVFHDEEYFTYQDICAKWMTECFQNDILNLDYIIED' A
#
# COMPACT_ATOMS: atom_id res chain seq x y z
N ARG A 1 -4.01 -4.51 14.99
CA ARG A 1 -3.93 -5.73 14.13
C ARG A 1 -3.60 -5.27 12.72
N PHE A 2 -2.65 -5.90 12.03
CA PHE A 2 -2.26 -5.45 10.67
C PHE A 2 -3.35 -5.74 9.65
N GLY A 3 -3.75 -4.72 8.88
CA GLY A 3 -4.52 -4.89 7.66
C GLY A 3 -3.68 -5.62 6.60
N ARG A 4 -4.31 -6.43 5.75
CA ARG A 4 -3.63 -7.17 4.69
C ARG A 4 -4.39 -7.04 3.39
N VAL A 5 -3.67 -6.81 2.32
CA VAL A 5 -4.17 -6.82 0.94
C VAL A 5 -3.44 -7.92 0.20
N ILE A 6 -4.18 -8.79 -0.47
CA ILE A 6 -3.64 -9.87 -1.31
C ILE A 6 -4.04 -9.54 -2.74
N VAL A 7 -3.06 -9.39 -3.63
CA VAL A 7 -3.26 -8.94 -5.01
C VAL A 7 -2.88 -10.04 -5.99
N THR A 8 -3.65 -10.18 -7.06
CA THR A 8 -3.38 -11.08 -8.19
C THR A 8 -3.58 -10.33 -9.50
N SER A 9 -2.82 -10.69 -10.54
CA SER A 9 -3.00 -10.13 -11.88
C SER A 9 -4.28 -10.68 -12.55
N LYS A 10 -4.89 -9.87 -13.41
CA LYS A 10 -6.07 -10.25 -14.22
C LYS A 10 -5.74 -10.61 -15.66
N ASP A 11 -4.53 -10.29 -16.11
CA ASP A 11 -4.08 -10.44 -17.50
C ASP A 11 -3.67 -11.88 -17.86
N GLY A 12 -3.78 -12.81 -16.91
CA GLY A 12 -3.44 -14.21 -17.08
C GLY A 12 -1.95 -14.52 -16.93
N ASP A 13 -1.08 -13.51 -16.86
CA ASP A 13 0.34 -13.69 -16.55
C ASP A 13 0.53 -13.76 -15.04
N LYS A 14 1.04 -14.90 -14.56
CA LYS A 14 1.26 -15.19 -13.14
C LYS A 14 2.46 -14.44 -12.55
N ASN A 15 3.29 -13.83 -13.37
CA ASN A 15 4.42 -13.05 -12.90
C ASN A 15 3.93 -11.71 -12.32
N MET A 16 4.03 -11.54 -11.00
CA MET A 16 3.71 -10.27 -10.34
C MET A 16 4.91 -9.28 -10.31
N LEU A 17 6.10 -9.75 -10.67
CA LEU A 17 7.34 -8.94 -10.69
C LEU A 17 7.53 -8.31 -12.07
N ARG A 18 6.62 -7.41 -12.45
CA ARG A 18 6.63 -6.67 -13.73
C ARG A 18 6.35 -5.19 -13.48
N ALA A 19 7.03 -4.31 -14.21
CA ALA A 19 6.95 -2.86 -14.00
C ALA A 19 5.50 -2.32 -14.00
N GLU A 20 4.65 -2.80 -14.91
CA GLU A 20 3.25 -2.39 -14.98
C GLU A 20 2.44 -2.77 -13.72
N ILE A 21 2.69 -3.96 -13.16
CA ILE A 21 2.02 -4.42 -11.94
C ILE A 21 2.47 -3.59 -10.74
N TRP A 22 3.76 -3.26 -10.66
CA TRP A 22 4.31 -2.46 -9.56
C TRP A 22 3.81 -1.01 -9.56
N LYS A 23 3.59 -0.43 -10.74
CA LYS A 23 2.92 0.88 -10.88
C LYS A 23 1.48 0.83 -10.33
N GLU A 24 0.74 -0.23 -10.62
CA GLU A 24 -0.60 -0.43 -10.06
C GLU A 24 -0.57 -0.65 -8.53
N LEU A 25 0.41 -1.39 -8.01
CA LEU A 25 0.59 -1.59 -6.57
C LEU A 25 0.89 -0.27 -5.84
N ARG A 26 1.73 0.60 -6.41
CA ARG A 26 2.01 1.95 -5.86
C ARG A 26 0.77 2.83 -5.85
N LEU A 27 -0.03 2.79 -6.91
CA LEU A 27 -1.31 3.50 -6.94
C LEU A 27 -2.25 3.00 -5.83
N LEU A 28 -2.39 1.68 -5.68
CA LEU A 28 -3.23 1.08 -4.65
C LEU A 28 -2.78 1.45 -3.23
N ASP A 29 -1.48 1.40 -2.96
CA ASP A 29 -0.89 1.82 -1.68
C ASP A 29 -1.17 3.30 -1.40
N GLY A 30 -1.01 4.18 -2.40
CA GLY A 30 -1.34 5.60 -2.27
C GLY A 30 -2.82 5.84 -1.95
N LEU A 31 -3.74 5.09 -2.56
CA LEU A 31 -5.17 5.17 -2.25
C LEU A 31 -5.48 4.76 -0.80
N ILE A 32 -4.81 3.70 -0.31
CA ILE A 32 -4.98 3.23 1.07
C ILE A 32 -4.42 4.28 2.05
N GLN A 33 -3.23 4.82 1.81
CA GLN A 33 -2.60 5.79 2.71
C GLN A 33 -3.28 7.17 2.69
N ASN A 34 -4.05 7.49 1.66
CA ASN A 34 -4.84 8.71 1.57
C ASN A 34 -6.28 8.53 2.10
N MET A 35 -6.62 7.36 2.64
CA MET A 35 -7.98 7.12 3.13
C MET A 35 -8.27 7.96 4.39
N THR A 36 -9.51 8.42 4.49
CA THR A 36 -10.06 9.06 5.68
C THR A 36 -11.40 8.41 6.00
N VAL A 37 -11.63 8.11 7.27
CA VAL A 37 -12.87 7.48 7.76
C VAL A 37 -13.51 8.38 8.80
N PHE A 38 -14.84 8.50 8.76
CA PHE A 38 -15.61 9.18 9.78
C PHE A 38 -16.21 8.15 10.76
N HIS A 39 -15.91 8.28 12.05
CA HIS A 39 -16.36 7.38 13.11
C HIS A 39 -16.47 8.15 14.43
N ASP A 40 -17.53 7.92 15.21
CA ASP A 40 -17.77 8.57 16.51
C ASP A 40 -17.60 10.09 16.48
N GLU A 41 -18.21 10.74 15.48
CA GLU A 41 -18.18 12.19 15.25
C GLU A 41 -16.78 12.77 14.92
N GLU A 42 -15.78 11.91 14.68
CA GLU A 42 -14.41 12.30 14.38
C GLU A 42 -13.93 11.73 13.02
N TYR A 43 -13.01 12.45 12.37
CA TYR A 43 -12.33 11.98 11.17
C TYR A 43 -10.96 11.38 11.51
N PHE A 44 -10.70 10.18 10.99
CA PHE A 44 -9.43 9.48 11.16
C PHE A 44 -8.77 9.29 9.79
N THR A 45 -7.54 9.77 9.66
CA THR A 45 -6.67 9.48 8.51
C THR A 45 -5.94 8.16 8.73
N TYR A 46 -5.38 7.58 7.68
CA TYR A 46 -4.50 6.42 7.79
C TYR A 46 -3.35 6.67 8.80
N GLN A 47 -2.78 7.87 8.77
CA GLN A 47 -1.64 8.28 9.59
C GLN A 47 -2.01 8.39 11.06
N ASP A 48 -3.28 8.59 11.40
CA ASP A 48 -3.74 8.59 12.79
C ASP A 48 -3.74 7.17 13.36
N ILE A 49 -4.13 6.18 12.56
CA ILE A 49 -4.46 4.82 13.00
C ILE A 49 -3.44 3.74 12.61
N CYS A 50 -2.44 4.06 11.79
CA CYS A 50 -1.43 3.10 11.34
C CYS A 50 -0.60 2.53 12.50
N ALA A 51 0.05 1.38 12.26
CA ALA A 51 1.04 0.86 13.20
C ALA A 51 2.30 1.74 13.14
N LYS A 52 2.64 2.41 14.25
CA LYS A 52 3.75 3.35 14.31
C LYS A 52 4.99 2.77 14.98
N TRP A 53 6.16 3.10 14.43
CA TRP A 53 7.45 2.98 15.11
C TRP A 53 7.99 4.40 15.33
N MET A 54 8.26 4.76 16.59
CA MET A 54 8.48 6.16 17.00
C MET A 54 7.31 7.05 16.55
N THR A 55 7.49 7.86 15.51
CA THR A 55 6.49 8.81 14.99
C THR A 55 6.00 8.46 13.60
N GLU A 56 6.53 7.40 12.98
CA GLU A 56 6.27 7.07 11.58
C GLU A 56 5.46 5.80 11.44
N CYS A 57 4.55 5.77 10.46
CA CYS A 57 3.86 4.55 10.08
C CYS A 57 4.88 3.54 9.53
N PHE A 58 4.69 2.26 9.89
CA PHE A 58 5.43 1.18 9.26
C PHE A 58 5.21 1.20 7.74
N GLN A 59 6.31 1.23 6.98
CA GLN A 59 6.27 1.22 5.52
C GLN A 59 6.39 -0.21 4.98
N ASN A 60 5.74 -0.46 3.85
CA ASN A 60 5.83 -1.75 3.18
C ASN A 60 7.08 -1.81 2.29
N ASP A 61 8.19 -2.31 2.85
CA ASP A 61 9.48 -2.38 2.16
C ASP A 61 9.47 -3.22 0.88
N ILE A 62 8.51 -4.14 0.74
CA ILE A 62 8.33 -4.89 -0.51
C ILE A 62 8.16 -3.90 -1.66
N LEU A 63 7.40 -2.81 -1.46
CA LEU A 63 7.10 -1.84 -2.51
C LEU A 63 8.36 -1.16 -3.10
N ASN A 64 9.50 -1.20 -2.41
CA ASN A 64 10.78 -0.66 -2.87
C ASN A 64 11.48 -1.51 -3.95
N LEU A 65 10.93 -2.67 -4.34
CA LEU A 65 11.44 -3.41 -5.50
C LEU A 65 11.19 -2.68 -6.82
N ASP A 66 10.31 -1.67 -6.84
CA ASP A 66 10.12 -0.82 -8.03
C ASP A 66 11.42 -0.16 -8.50
N TYR A 67 12.30 0.26 -7.59
CA TYR A 67 13.61 0.80 -7.93
C TYR A 67 14.54 -0.17 -8.67
N ILE A 68 14.28 -1.47 -8.58
CA ILE A 68 15.09 -2.52 -9.23
C ILE A 68 14.40 -3.04 -10.50
N ILE A 69 13.06 -2.97 -10.55
CA ILE A 69 12.26 -3.46 -11.68
C ILE A 69 12.22 -2.44 -12.83
N GLU A 70 12.56 -1.17 -12.58
CA GLU A 70 12.68 -0.15 -13.63
C GLU A 70 14.00 -0.18 -14.43
N ASP A 71 14.99 -1.00 -14.03
CA ASP A 71 16.24 -1.30 -14.75
C ASP A 71 16.17 -2.62 -15.56
#